data_AF-A0AAU9SKB3-F1
#
_entry.id   AF-A0AAU9SKB3-F1
#
_cell.length_a   1.000
_cell.length_b   1.000
_cell.length_c   1.000
_cell.angle_alpha   90.00
_cell.angle_beta   90.00
_cell.angle_gamma   90.00
#
_symmetry.space_group_name_H-M   'P 1'
#
loop_
_entity.id
_entity.type
_entity.pdbx_description
1 polymer ?
#
loop_
_entity_poly.entity_id
_entity_poly.type
_entity_poly.pdbx_seq_one_letter_code
_entity_poly.pdbx_strand_id
1 'polypeptide(L)'
;MNNLPEDCIAKILSLTTPRDVCRLSAVSRIFSSAADSDDVWNHFLPSEFPAGFAAPEGLPTRKRLFFSLVDNPLLLLHDPPHLVSF
;
A
#
# COMPACT_ATOMS: atom_id res chain seq x y z
N MET A 1 21.80 -8.74 -22.77
CA MET A 1 20.64 -7.87 -22.52
C MET A 1 20.64 -7.60 -21.02
N ASN A 2 20.98 -6.38 -20.61
CA ASN A 2 21.15 -6.03 -19.20
C ASN A 2 19.78 -5.71 -18.60
N ASN A 3 19.06 -6.75 -18.18
CA ASN A 3 17.76 -6.56 -17.53
C ASN A 3 17.99 -6.03 -16.12
N LEU A 4 17.26 -4.97 -15.76
CA LEU A 4 17.26 -4.44 -14.41
C LEU A 4 16.61 -5.49 -13.47
N PRO A 5 17.18 -5.77 -12.29
CA PRO A 5 16.56 -6.67 -11.32
C PRO A 5 15.17 -6.19 -10.89
N GLU A 6 14.29 -7.12 -10.54
CA GLU A 6 12.92 -6.82 -10.12
C GLU A 6 12.87 -5.89 -8.90
N ASP A 7 13.74 -6.09 -7.90
CA ASP A 7 13.83 -5.24 -6.72
C ASP A 7 14.21 -3.80 -7.07
N CYS A 8 15.08 -3.61 -8.06
CA CYS A 8 15.44 -2.29 -8.56
C CYS A 8 14.23 -1.62 -9.26
N ILE A 9 13.43 -2.39 -10.00
CA ILE A 9 12.19 -1.90 -10.60
C ILE A 9 11.18 -1.53 -9.51
N ALA A 10 10.99 -2.37 -8.50
CA ALA A 10 10.12 -2.10 -7.35
C ALA A 10 10.56 -0.82 -6.63
N LYS A 11 11.86 -0.62 -6.43
CA LYS A 11 12.41 0.61 -5.84
C LYS A 11 12.14 1.85 -6.69
N ILE A 12 12.22 1.75 -8.01
CA ILE A 12 11.83 2.85 -8.92
C ILE A 12 10.33 3.13 -8.78
N LEU A 13 9.50 2.09 -8.83
CA LEU A 13 8.04 2.21 -8.71
C LEU A 13 7.61 2.85 -7.39
N SER A 14 8.27 2.54 -6.27
CA SER A 14 7.98 3.15 -4.96
C SER A 14 8.22 4.67 -4.94
N LEU A 15 9.03 5.20 -5.86
CA LEU A 15 9.33 6.63 -5.99
C LEU A 15 8.42 7.34 -7.00
N THR A 16 7.47 6.64 -7.60
CA THR A 16 6.47 7.20 -8.53
C THR A 16 5.13 7.44 -7.82
N THR A 17 4.06 7.72 -8.57
CA THR A 17 2.70 7.80 -8.00
C THR A 17 2.00 6.44 -8.05
N PRO A 18 1.03 6.14 -7.16
CA PRO A 18 0.22 4.91 -7.25
C PRO A 18 -0.45 4.72 -8.61
N ARG A 19 -0.84 5.82 -9.27
CA ARG A 19 -1.42 5.80 -10.62
C ARG A 19 -0.40 5.30 -11.64
N ASP A 20 0.84 5.75 -11.55
CA ASP A 20 1.90 5.32 -12.46
C ASP A 20 2.28 3.86 -12.23
N VAL A 21 2.32 3.41 -10.97
CA VAL A 21 2.51 2.00 -10.61
C VAL A 21 1.44 1.12 -11.27
N CYS A 22 0.16 1.47 -11.15
CA CYS A 22 -0.94 0.74 -11.79
C CYS A 22 -0.82 0.71 -13.31
N ARG A 23 -0.42 1.83 -13.94
CA ARG A 23 -0.23 1.90 -15.39
C ARG A 23 0.94 1.05 -15.86
N LEU A 24 2.08 1.13 -15.18
CA LEU A 24 3.28 0.38 -15.52
C LEU A 24 3.10 -1.12 -15.33
N SER A 25 2.36 -1.53 -14.29
CA SER A 25 1.97 -2.93 -14.05
C SER A 25 1.31 -3.58 -15.28
N ALA A 26 0.51 -2.84 -16.04
CA ALA A 26 -0.17 -3.33 -17.23
C ALA A 26 0.73 -3.46 -18.48
N VAL A 27 1.94 -2.90 -18.46
CA VAL A 27 2.84 -2.84 -19.63
C VAL A 27 3.62 -4.15 -19.81
N SER A 28 4.00 -4.84 -18.72
CA SER A 28 4.75 -6.09 -18.82
C SER A 28 4.64 -6.95 -17.55
N ARG A 29 4.96 -8.25 -17.66
CA ARG A 29 4.96 -9.17 -16.52
C ARG A 29 5.96 -8.78 -15.43
N ILE A 30 7.13 -8.25 -15.79
CA ILE A 30 8.14 -7.83 -14.80
C ILE A 30 7.69 -6.57 -14.05
N PHE A 31 7.06 -5.62 -14.74
CA PHE A 31 6.45 -4.47 -14.05
C PHE A 31 5.25 -4.89 -13.21
N SER A 32 4.44 -5.85 -13.68
CA SER A 32 3.33 -6.38 -12.87
C SER A 32 3.84 -7.00 -11.58
N SER A 33 4.85 -7.87 -11.65
CA SER A 33 5.44 -8.53 -10.49
C SER A 33 6.05 -7.51 -9.52
N ALA A 34 6.87 -6.58 -10.02
CA ALA A 34 7.46 -5.52 -9.21
C ALA A 34 6.40 -4.59 -8.57
N ALA A 35 5.31 -4.29 -9.28
CA ALA A 35 4.21 -3.47 -8.78
C ALA A 35 3.34 -4.18 -7.73
N ASP A 36 3.43 -5.51 -7.61
CA ASP A 36 2.78 -6.27 -6.55
C ASP A 36 3.66 -6.38 -5.29
N SER A 37 4.92 -5.93 -5.35
CA SER A 37 5.81 -5.90 -4.18
C SER A 37 5.30 -4.98 -3.08
N ASP A 38 5.32 -5.52 -1.87
CA ASP A 38 4.99 -4.80 -0.65
C ASP A 38 5.87 -3.56 -0.41
N ASP A 39 7.12 -3.56 -0.91
CA ASP A 39 8.03 -2.41 -0.83
C ASP A 39 7.52 -1.18 -1.58
N VAL A 40 6.78 -1.40 -2.67
CA VAL A 40 6.16 -0.31 -3.44
C VAL A 40 5.07 0.36 -2.60
N TRP A 41 4.16 -0.44 -2.05
CA TRP A 41 2.97 0.07 -1.37
C TRP A 41 3.26 0.59 0.03
N ASN A 42 4.31 0.10 0.69
CA ASN A 42 4.85 0.69 1.91
C ASN A 42 5.08 2.21 1.78
N HIS A 43 5.58 2.66 0.64
CA HIS A 43 5.89 4.07 0.42
C HIS A 43 4.64 4.95 0.26
N PHE A 44 3.49 4.34 -0.04
CA PHE A 44 2.22 5.05 -0.20
C PHE A 44 1.34 4.97 1.05
N LEU A 45 1.71 4.13 2.01
CA LEU A 45 1.01 3.98 3.27
C LEU A 45 1.59 4.93 4.34
N PRO A 46 0.80 5.30 5.35
CA PRO A 46 1.33 5.95 6.54
C PRO A 46 2.44 5.10 7.18
N SER A 47 3.51 5.75 7.63
CA SER A 47 4.59 5.05 8.36
C SER A 47 4.11 4.49 9.69
N GLU A 48 3.11 5.13 10.30
CA GLU A 48 2.48 4.72 11.54
C GLU A 48 0.97 4.82 11.37
N PHE A 49 0.26 3.76 11.79
CA PHE A 49 -1.19 3.76 11.81
C PHE A 49 -1.71 4.34 13.14
N PRO A 50 -2.82 5.10 13.12
CA PRO A 50 -3.43 5.63 14.33
C PRO A 50 -3.79 4.55 15.36
N ALA A 51 -3.78 4.92 16.63
CA ALA A 51 -4.24 4.04 17.71
C ALA A 51 -5.71 3.65 17.47
N GLY A 52 -6.00 2.36 17.39
CA GLY A 52 -7.35 1.86 17.05
C GLY A 52 -7.52 1.47 15.58
N PHE A 53 -6.50 1.66 14.73
CA PHE A 53 -6.52 1.08 13.38
C PHE A 53 -6.52 -0.45 13.47
N ALA A 54 -7.66 -1.04 13.16
CA ALA A 54 -7.77 -2.46 12.88
C ALA A 54 -7.64 -2.64 11.36
N ALA A 55 -6.53 -3.23 10.91
CA ALA A 55 -6.43 -3.67 9.53
C ALA A 55 -7.56 -4.67 9.26
N PRO A 56 -8.31 -4.53 8.15
CA PRO A 56 -9.32 -5.52 7.78
C PRO A 56 -8.77 -6.95 7.81
N GLU A 57 -9.51 -7.86 8.44
CA GLU A 57 -9.09 -9.26 8.55
C GLU A 57 -8.91 -9.88 7.16
N GLY A 58 -7.79 -10.59 6.96
CA GLY A 58 -7.50 -11.26 5.69
C GLY A 58 -6.90 -10.37 4.59
N LEU A 59 -6.25 -9.26 4.94
CA LEU A 59 -5.40 -8.50 4.01
C LEU A 59 -3.94 -9.00 4.02
N PRO A 60 -3.52 -9.84 3.05
CA PRO A 60 -2.18 -10.41 3.04
C PRO A 60 -1.10 -9.46 2.50
N THR A 61 -1.47 -8.37 1.82
CA THR A 61 -0.52 -7.49 1.10
C THR A 61 -0.79 -6.01 1.32
N ARG A 62 0.27 -5.22 1.31
CA ARG A 62 0.23 -3.76 1.49
C ARG A 62 -0.53 -3.04 0.39
N LYS A 63 -0.47 -3.59 -0.82
CA LYS A 63 -1.29 -3.15 -1.96
C LYS A 63 -2.77 -3.14 -1.62
N ARG A 64 -3.28 -4.25 -1.10
CA ARG A 64 -4.71 -4.36 -0.76
C ARG A 64 -5.09 -3.43 0.38
N LEU A 65 -4.21 -3.29 1.37
CA LEU A 65 -4.42 -2.33 2.46
C LEU A 65 -4.49 -0.89 1.94
N PHE A 66 -3.62 -0.50 1.02
CA PHE A 66 -3.68 0.81 0.37
C PHE A 66 -5.02 1.06 -0.32
N PHE A 67 -5.48 0.11 -1.16
CA PHE A 67 -6.77 0.27 -1.84
C PHE A 67 -7.94 0.30 -0.84
N SER A 68 -7.91 -0.53 0.20
CA SER A 68 -8.95 -0.52 1.24
C SER A 68 -9.05 0.83 1.97
N LEU A 69 -7.92 1.51 2.20
CA LEU A 69 -7.90 2.84 2.80
C LEU A 69 -8.41 3.93 1.85
N VAL A 70 -8.07 3.82 0.56
CA VAL A 70 -8.59 4.72 -0.47
C VAL A 70 -10.11 4.61 -0.56
N ASP A 71 -10.65 3.38 -0.50
CA ASP A 71 -12.07 3.14 -0.54
C ASP A 71 -12.78 3.53 0.77
N ASN A 72 -12.09 3.44 1.92
CA ASN A 72 -12.63 3.71 3.26
C ASN A 72 -11.66 4.53 4.12
N PRO A 73 -11.54 5.85 3.89
CA PRO A 73 -10.57 6.70 4.59
C PRO A 73 -10.87 6.85 6.10
N LEU A 74 -12.10 6.56 6.53
CA LEU A 74 -12.53 6.63 7.92
C LEU A 74 -11.87 5.56 8.82
N LEU A 75 -11.24 4.53 8.25
CA LEU A 75 -10.49 3.52 9.01
C LEU A 75 -9.32 4.13 9.79
N LEU A 76 -8.80 5.29 9.36
CA LEU A 76 -7.74 6.02 10.07
C LEU A 76 -8.29 6.94 11.17
N LEU A 77 -9.60 7.15 11.25
CA LEU A 77 -10.22 8.15 12.14
C LEU A 77 -10.98 7.53 13.30
N HIS A 78 -10.86 6.23 13.58
CA HIS A 78 -11.59 5.65 14.70
C HIS A 78 -11.05 6.22 16.02
N ASP A 79 -11.84 7.09 16.65
CA ASP A 79 -11.65 7.53 18.03
C ASP A 79 -11.59 6.29 18.94
N PRO A 80 -10.60 6.16 19.84
CA PRO A 80 -10.68 5.15 20.88
C PRO A 80 -11.99 5.38 21.64
N PRO A 81 -12.73 4.31 22.03
CA PRO A 81 -13.94 4.48 22.82
C PRO A 81 -13.56 5.24 24.08
N HIS A 82 -13.96 6.52 24.14
CA HIS A 82 -13.79 7.35 25.30
C HIS A 82 -14.37 6.58 26.49
N LEU A 83 -13.53 6.35 27.51
CA LEU A 83 -13.98 6.04 28.86
C LEU A 83 -14.83 7.22 29.34
N VAL A 84 -16.12 7.21 29.00
CA VAL A 84 -17.14 8.03 29.66
C VAL A 84 -17.86 7.10 30.63
N SER A 85 -17.21 6.81 31.75
CA SER A 85 -17.90 6.29 32.94
C SER A 85 -18.46 7.50 33.69
N PHE A 86 -19.79 7.64 33.68
CA PHE A 86 -20.52 8.39 34.69
C PHE A 86 -20.48 7.66 36.04
#